data_AF-A0A9D0LHY2-F1
#
_entry.id   AF-A0A9D0LHY2-F1
#
_cell.length_a   1.000
_cell.length_b   1.000
_cell.length_c   1.000
_cell.angle_alpha   90.00
_cell.angle_beta   90.00
_cell.angle_gamma   90.00
#
_symmetry.space_group_name_H-M   'P 1'
#
loop_
_entity.id
_entity.type
_entity.pdbx_description
1 polymer ?
#
loop_
_entity_poly.entity_id
_entity_poly.type
_entity_poly.pdbx_seq_one_letter_code
_entity_poly.pdbx_strand_id
1 'polypeptide(L)' 'MSHPIEERNPGQRQLTIRVLAMPADTNPAGDVFGGWLMSQVDIAGSILAVQVAQGRVVTV' A
#
# COMPACT_ATOMS: atom_id res chain seq x y z
N MET A 1 25.41 -14.76 5.97
CA MET A 1 24.32 -15.61 5.45
C MET A 1 23.10 -14.75 5.22
N SER A 2 22.82 -14.38 3.98
CA SER A 2 21.58 -13.71 3.58
C SER A 2 20.45 -14.73 3.57
N HIS A 3 19.44 -14.54 4.40
CA HIS A 3 18.22 -15.34 4.36
C HIS A 3 17.58 -15.21 2.96
N PRO A 4 17.21 -16.32 2.29
CA PRO A 4 16.40 -16.25 1.07
C PRO A 4 15.09 -15.55 1.40
N ILE A 5 14.68 -14.60 0.57
CA ILE A 5 13.35 -14.01 0.67
C ILE A 5 12.38 -15.15 0.32
N GLU A 6 11.71 -15.69 1.34
CA GLU A 6 10.69 -16.72 1.16
C GLU A 6 9.66 -16.24 0.12
N GLU A 7 9.62 -16.89 -1.05
CA GLU A 7 8.64 -16.60 -2.09
C GLU A 7 7.24 -16.98 -1.58
N ARG A 8 6.56 -16.02 -0.95
CA ARG A 8 5.19 -16.22 -0.47
C ARG A 8 4.24 -16.44 -1.65
N ASN A 9 3.55 -17.58 -1.65
CA ASN A 9 2.55 -18.00 -2.63
C ASN A 9 1.61 -16.83 -3.02
N PRO A 10 1.63 -16.36 -4.28
CA PRO A 10 0.78 -15.25 -4.74
C PRO A 10 -0.71 -15.50 -4.56
N GLY A 11 -1.15 -16.77 -4.65
CA GLY A 11 -2.57 -17.15 -4.53
C GLY A 11 -3.16 -17.01 -3.12
N GLN A 12 -2.32 -16.75 -2.12
CA GLN A 12 -2.75 -16.56 -0.72
C GLN A 12 -2.83 -15.09 -0.29
N ARG A 13 -2.57 -14.12 -1.19
CA ARG A 13 -2.62 -12.69 -0.85
C ARG A 13 -4.00 -12.12 -1.14
N GLN A 14 -4.56 -11.43 -0.15
CA GLN A 14 -5.77 -10.62 -0.33
C GLN A 14 -5.38 -9.26 -0.93
N LEU A 15 -5.97 -8.90 -2.07
CA LEU A 15 -5.82 -7.55 -2.62
C LEU A 15 -6.61 -6.56 -1.76
N THR A 16 -5.93 -5.53 -1.23
CA THR A 16 -6.58 -4.50 -0.39
C THR A 16 -7.15 -3.37 -1.22
N ILE A 17 -6.35 -2.76 -2.10
CA ILE A 17 -6.79 -1.68 -3.01
C ILE A 17 -6.17 -1.84 -4.40
N ARG A 18 -6.85 -1.31 -5.42
CA ARG A 18 -6.32 -1.09 -6.77
C ARG A 18 -6.81 0.25 -7.28
N VAL A 19 -5.87 1.14 -7.61
CA VAL A 19 -6.16 2.50 -8.06
C VAL A 19 -5.34 2.79 -9.31
N LEU A 20 -5.90 3.53 -10.26
CA LEU A 20 -5.19 3.96 -11.46
C LEU A 20 -4.47 5.28 -11.17
N ALA A 21 -3.17 5.34 -11.42
CA ALA A 21 -2.43 6.59 -11.41
C ALA A 21 -2.83 7.44 -12.62
N MET A 22 -3.05 8.73 -12.40
CA MET A 22 -3.43 9.72 -13.39
C MET A 22 -2.30 10.73 -13.60
N PRO A 23 -2.33 11.53 -14.68
CA PRO A 23 -1.30 12.57 -14.90
C PRO A 23 -1.16 13.56 -13.73
N ALA A 24 -2.24 13.84 -12.99
CA ALA A 24 -2.22 14.71 -11.82
C ALA A 24 -1.46 14.12 -10.61
N ASP A 25 -1.22 12.81 -10.60
CA ASP A 25 -0.51 12.10 -9.54
C ASP A 25 1.01 12.05 -9.79
N THR A 26 1.48 12.71 -10.85
CA THR A 26 2.89 12.76 -11.23
C THR A 26 3.63 13.91 -10.55
N ASN A 27 4.94 13.73 -10.34
CA ASN A 27 5.84 14.80 -9.94
C ASN A 27 6.26 15.64 -11.18
N PRO A 28 7.01 16.75 -11.00
CA PRO A 28 7.45 17.58 -12.14
C PRO A 28 8.33 16.86 -13.18
N ALA A 29 8.94 15.72 -12.84
CA ALA A 29 9.70 14.88 -13.77
C ALA A 29 8.82 13.90 -14.57
N GLY A 30 7.53 13.79 -14.23
CA GLY A 30 6.57 12.91 -14.89
C GLY A 30 6.46 11.51 -14.27
N ASP A 31 7.21 11.20 -13.21
CA ASP A 31 7.07 9.94 -12.46
C ASP A 31 5.91 10.05 -11.47
N VAL A 32 5.38 8.91 -11.00
CA VAL A 32 4.42 8.90 -9.89
C VAL A 32 5.01 9.61 -8.68
N PHE A 33 4.27 10.57 -8.12
CA PHE A 33 4.71 11.31 -6.96
C PHE A 33 4.74 10.41 -5.72
N GLY A 34 5.88 10.40 -5.02
CA GLY A 34 6.09 9.54 -3.86
C GLY A 34 5.09 9.78 -2.72
N GLY A 35 4.69 11.04 -2.47
CA GLY A 35 3.70 11.35 -1.44
C GLY A 35 2.30 10.83 -1.77
N TRP A 36 1.92 10.83 -3.06
CA TRP A 36 0.67 10.23 -3.50
C TRP A 36 0.70 8.71 -3.32
N LEU A 37 1.79 8.06 -3.73
CA LEU A 37 1.97 6.62 -3.55
C LEU A 37 1.90 6.22 -2.08
N MET A 38 2.61 6.95 -1.20
CA MET A 38 2.59 6.70 0.24
C MET A 38 1.19 6.89 0.86
N SER A 39 0.41 7.85 0.35
CA SER A 39 -0.98 8.04 0.77
C SER A 39 -1.84 6.82 0.40
N GLN A 40 -1.64 6.23 -0.78
CA GLN A 40 -2.32 4.99 -1.16
C GLN A 40 -1.90 3.81 -0.28
N VAL A 41 -0.63 3.73 0.11
CA VAL A 41 -0.12 2.70 1.03
C VAL A 41 -0.75 2.84 2.42
N ASP A 42 -0.84 4.06 2.95
CA ASP A 42 -1.46 4.33 4.25
C ASP A 42 -2.95 3.95 4.25
N ILE A 43 -3.69 4.29 3.19
CA ILE A 43 -5.10 3.87 3.01
C ILE A 43 -5.21 2.34 2.99
N ALA A 44 -4.34 1.64 2.24
CA ALA A 44 -4.36 0.19 2.18
C ALA A 44 -4.07 -0.44 3.55
N GLY A 45 -3.05 0.05 4.26
CA GLY A 45 -2.71 -0.43 5.60
C GLY A 45 -3.86 -0.23 6.58
N SER A 46 -4.50 0.94 6.54
CA SER A 46 -5.63 1.30 7.40
C SER A 46 -6.82 0.35 7.25
N ILE A 47 -7.14 -0.10 6.03
CA ILE A 47 -8.24 -1.04 5.77
C ILE A 47 -8.03 -2.34 6.55
N LEU A 48 -6.84 -2.94 6.44
CA LEU A 48 -6.51 -4.16 7.17
C LEU A 48 -6.46 -3.91 8.69
N ALA A 49 -5.88 -2.79 9.11
CA ALA A 49 -5.77 -2.44 10.52
C ALA A 49 -7.14 -2.30 11.20
N VAL A 50 -8.10 -1.61 10.57
CA VAL A 50 -9.48 -1.51 11.07
C VAL A 50 -10.15 -2.88 11.14
N GLN A 51 -9.96 -3.73 10.13
CA GLN A 51 -10.51 -5.08 10.11
C GLN A 51 -9.96 -5.94 11.26
N VAL A 52 -8.67 -5.83 11.58
CA VAL A 52 -8.06 -6.58 12.70
C VAL A 52 -8.48 -6.00 14.05
N ALA A 53 -8.48 -4.68 14.18
CA ALA A 53 -8.73 -3.99 15.46
C ALA A 53 -10.22 -3.92 15.84
N GLN A 54 -11.14 -4.10 14.88
CA GLN A 54 -12.59 -3.93 15.08
C GLN A 54 -12.93 -2.58 15.76
N GLY A 55 -12.17 -1.52 15.40
CA GLY A 55 -12.22 -0.24 16.07
C GLY A 55 -11.39 0.83 15.37
N ARG A 56 -11.31 2.02 15.97
CA ARG A 56 -10.53 3.16 15.45
C ARG A 56 -9.03 2.85 15.52
N VAL A 57 -8.31 3.17 14.44
CA VAL A 57 -6.86 3.01 14.33
C VAL A 57 -6.22 4.33 13.92
N VAL A 58 -4.92 4.48 14.18
CA VAL A 58 -4.11 5.61 13.75
C VAL A 58 -2.74 5.11 13.27
N THR A 59 -2.16 5.80 12.30
CA THR A 59 -0.76 5.63 11.89
C THR A 59 0.12 6.45 12.85
N VAL A 60 1.20 5.84 13.38
CA VAL A 60 2.10 6.44 14.40
C VAL A 60 3.47 6.80 13.85
#